data_AF-A0A653CQS3-F1
#
_entry.id   AF-A0A653CQS3-F1
#
_cell.length_a   1.000
_cell.length_b   1.000
_cell.length_c   1.000
_cell.angle_alpha   90.00
_cell.angle_beta   90.00
_cell.angle_gamma   90.00
#
_symmetry.space_group_name_H-M   'P 1'
#
loop_
_entity.id
_entity.type
_entity.pdbx_description
1 polymer ?
#
loop_
_entity_poly.entity_id
_entity_poly.type
_entity_poly.pdbx_seq_one_letter_code
_entity_poly.pdbx_strand_id
1 'polypeptide(L)'
;MSQLMFIVASAHLVYCPFTKVEESFNIQAIHDILYYRFNISQYDHHEFPGVVPRTFLGPMFISLLAAPIVCIFEALDINKFWTQYLVRTILAACVVCSFSLLCKTLEKQFGSRWMQWFIAVTITQSHFMFYLSRPLPNIMVLPLVLLALDGWLRNDNKSFILFSGASIIIFRAELTLLFGILLLSDLYCRRITLKRLFQIAVPGGIAFLMLTVIVDSIFWNRPLWPEGEVLWYNTILNKSSDWGTSPFLWYFYSAIPRGMAASLFLMPIGFILDVRVRKVVVPALLFVLLYSFLPHKELRFIIYVFPFLNVAAATACHRIWENRNKSPVYHFLSLGVAGHLAVNVIFTLFLLSISGTNYPGGTAIARLHRLAKEEPNVKLHICNLAAQTGVTRFTQYNENWTYSKKENLLPGDYELYQFTHLIAEAKSKFSTSLKPYVATHDIIDTIEAFHQVSFNYLSIPPVKIKTKPVLFTLKRKPNYKELLHIQGEESVEENPESSEDGKSGSQENLPLDDESVGSADKNAWIKKGLRPRCYRPLNCFKYYLSTKHSRTFF
;
A
#
# COMPACT_ATOMS: atom_id res chain seq x y z
N MET A 1 -6.51 -17.27 22.67
CA MET A 1 -6.13 -15.83 22.69
C MET A 1 -5.69 -15.32 21.32
N SER A 2 -4.68 -15.91 20.68
CA SER A 2 -4.27 -15.58 19.29
C SER A 2 -5.40 -15.76 18.26
N GLN A 3 -6.28 -16.75 18.47
CA GLN A 3 -7.47 -16.98 17.63
C GLN A 3 -8.39 -15.76 17.55
N LEU A 4 -8.61 -15.04 18.66
CA LEU A 4 -9.49 -13.87 18.68
C LEU A 4 -8.93 -12.73 17.84
N MET A 5 -7.62 -12.49 17.93
CA MET A 5 -6.93 -11.51 17.09
C MET A 5 -7.05 -11.86 15.61
N PHE A 6 -6.90 -13.14 15.25
CA PHE A 6 -7.09 -13.60 13.88
C PHE A 6 -8.53 -13.39 13.39
N ILE A 7 -9.54 -13.75 14.18
CA ILE A 7 -10.95 -13.52 13.85
C ILE A 7 -11.23 -12.04 13.59
N VAL A 8 -10.72 -11.15 14.45
CA VAL A 8 -10.90 -9.70 14.27
C VAL A 8 -10.18 -9.21 13.02
N ALA A 9 -8.95 -9.67 12.75
CA ALA A 9 -8.22 -9.33 11.52
C ALA A 9 -8.96 -9.81 10.25
N SER A 10 -9.53 -11.02 10.29
CA SER A 10 -10.35 -11.57 9.21
C SER A 10 -11.64 -10.78 9.01
N ALA A 11 -12.29 -10.32 10.07
CA ALA A 11 -13.48 -9.45 9.96
C ALA A 11 -13.16 -8.13 9.23
N HIS A 12 -12.02 -7.51 9.54
CA HIS A 12 -11.56 -6.30 8.82
C HIS A 12 -11.24 -6.59 7.35
N LEU A 13 -10.66 -7.76 7.05
CA LEU A 13 -10.39 -8.21 5.69
C LEU A 13 -11.67 -8.39 4.87
N VAL A 14 -12.66 -9.10 5.42
CA VAL A 14 -13.96 -9.34 4.77
C VAL A 14 -14.69 -8.02 4.52
N TYR A 15 -14.67 -7.10 5.47
CA TYR A 15 -15.33 -5.80 5.32
C TYR A 15 -14.61 -4.88 4.31
N CYS A 16 -13.29 -4.97 4.19
CA CYS A 16 -12.48 -4.16 3.27
C CYS A 16 -11.60 -5.02 2.36
N PRO A 17 -12.18 -5.61 1.30
CA PRO A 17 -11.48 -6.61 0.50
C PRO A 17 -10.54 -6.02 -0.54
N PHE A 18 -10.72 -4.74 -0.88
CA PHE A 18 -9.91 -4.02 -1.85
C PHE A 18 -8.67 -3.36 -1.22
N THR A 19 -7.70 -3.06 -2.08
CA THR A 19 -6.38 -2.54 -1.71
C THR A 19 -6.18 -1.11 -2.20
N LYS A 20 -5.24 -0.38 -1.61
CA LYS A 20 -4.83 0.96 -2.07
C LYS A 20 -3.57 0.92 -2.92
N VAL A 21 -3.24 2.05 -3.55
CA VAL A 21 -2.01 2.23 -4.34
C VAL A 21 -0.75 1.88 -3.55
N GLU A 22 -0.72 2.10 -2.24
CA GLU A 22 0.47 1.81 -1.46
C GLU A 22 0.66 0.31 -1.13
N GLU A 23 -0.36 -0.51 -1.42
CA GLU A 23 -0.36 -1.97 -1.35
C GLU A 23 -0.11 -2.60 -2.73
N SER A 24 -0.14 -1.81 -3.81
CA SER A 24 -0.20 -2.30 -5.20
C SER A 24 0.98 -3.18 -5.56
N PHE A 25 2.21 -2.77 -5.25
CA PHE A 25 3.40 -3.52 -5.63
C PHE A 25 3.35 -4.96 -5.10
N ASN A 26 3.13 -5.14 -3.79
CA ASN A 26 3.16 -6.48 -3.20
C ASN A 26 1.97 -7.32 -3.66
N ILE A 27 0.77 -6.75 -3.77
CA ILE A 27 -0.40 -7.53 -4.19
C ILE A 27 -0.27 -7.98 -5.65
N GLN A 28 0.25 -7.11 -6.53
CA GLN A 28 0.46 -7.42 -7.94
C GLN A 28 1.62 -8.42 -8.12
N ALA A 29 2.72 -8.23 -7.39
CA ALA A 29 3.83 -9.18 -7.40
C ALA A 29 3.41 -10.58 -6.93
N ILE A 30 2.57 -10.69 -5.89
CA ILE A 30 2.02 -11.98 -5.45
C ILE A 30 1.16 -12.62 -6.54
N HIS A 31 0.30 -11.84 -7.19
CA HIS A 31 -0.48 -12.33 -8.33
C HIS A 31 0.43 -12.89 -9.43
N ASP A 32 1.45 -12.13 -9.82
CA ASP A 32 2.29 -12.47 -10.95
C ASP A 32 3.16 -13.70 -10.68
N ILE A 33 3.67 -13.85 -9.46
CA ILE A 33 4.39 -15.06 -9.05
C ILE A 33 3.48 -16.30 -9.11
N LEU A 34 2.22 -16.18 -8.69
CA LEU A 34 1.29 -17.30 -8.66
C LEU A 34 0.81 -17.72 -10.06
N TYR A 35 0.41 -16.76 -10.89
CA TYR A 35 -0.21 -17.03 -12.18
C TYR A 35 0.77 -17.00 -13.36
N TYR A 36 1.66 -16.01 -13.44
CA TYR A 36 2.63 -15.90 -14.54
C TYR A 36 3.92 -16.69 -14.28
N ARG A 37 4.22 -17.00 -13.02
CA ARG A 37 5.33 -17.89 -12.61
C ARG A 37 6.66 -17.42 -13.21
N PHE A 38 7.26 -18.17 -14.12
CA PHE A 38 8.54 -17.82 -14.74
C PHE A 38 8.44 -16.81 -15.90
N ASN A 39 7.23 -16.45 -16.34
CA ASN A 39 7.05 -15.46 -17.40
C ASN A 39 7.17 -14.02 -16.86
N ILE A 40 8.40 -13.64 -16.53
CA ILE A 40 8.73 -12.33 -15.93
C ILE A 40 8.29 -11.17 -16.84
N SER A 41 8.29 -11.36 -18.16
CA SER A 41 7.92 -10.32 -19.13
C SER A 41 6.49 -9.78 -18.95
N GLN A 42 5.58 -10.58 -18.37
CA GLN A 42 4.18 -10.20 -18.15
C GLN A 42 3.92 -9.57 -16.78
N TYR A 43 4.93 -9.42 -15.93
CA TYR A 43 4.75 -8.89 -14.59
C TYR A 43 4.38 -7.40 -14.59
N ASP A 44 3.53 -6.99 -13.66
CA ASP A 44 2.94 -5.65 -13.54
C ASP A 44 4.00 -4.57 -13.35
N HIS A 45 5.12 -4.86 -12.69
CA HIS A 45 6.18 -3.88 -12.42
C HIS A 45 6.98 -3.49 -13.66
N HIS A 46 6.88 -4.22 -14.77
CA HIS A 46 7.49 -3.79 -16.03
C HIS A 46 6.65 -2.73 -16.75
N GLU A 47 5.32 -2.82 -16.63
CA GLU A 47 4.40 -1.81 -17.15
C GLU A 47 4.28 -0.62 -16.17
N PHE A 48 4.22 -0.92 -14.87
CA PHE A 48 4.05 0.05 -13.78
C PHE A 48 5.12 -0.13 -12.69
N PRO A 49 6.39 0.26 -12.94
CA PRO A 49 7.51 0.06 -11.99
C PRO A 49 7.41 0.87 -10.70
N GLY A 50 6.49 1.84 -10.63
CA GLY A 50 6.46 2.82 -9.55
C GLY A 50 7.69 3.72 -9.55
N VAL A 51 7.83 4.54 -8.48
CA VAL A 51 8.91 5.54 -8.39
C VAL A 51 10.23 4.93 -7.91
N VAL A 52 10.15 3.88 -7.09
CA VAL A 52 11.31 3.25 -6.45
C VAL A 52 11.07 1.74 -6.38
N PRO A 53 12.08 0.90 -6.68
CA PRO A 53 11.93 -0.54 -6.59
C PRO A 53 11.63 -1.00 -5.17
N ARG A 54 10.98 -2.16 -5.07
CA ARG A 54 10.63 -2.84 -3.84
C ARG A 54 11.06 -4.30 -3.95
N THR A 55 11.31 -4.94 -2.81
CA THR A 55 11.77 -6.33 -2.78
C THR A 55 10.64 -7.32 -3.09
N PHE A 56 10.95 -8.34 -3.89
CA PHE A 56 10.13 -9.51 -4.19
C PHE A 56 10.20 -10.58 -3.11
N LEU A 57 11.13 -10.51 -2.15
CA LEU A 57 11.28 -11.54 -1.11
C LEU A 57 10.01 -11.71 -0.25
N GLY A 58 9.34 -10.61 0.08
CA GLY A 58 8.04 -10.65 0.77
C GLY A 58 6.94 -11.32 -0.06
N PRO A 59 6.62 -10.79 -1.26
CA PRO A 59 5.68 -11.41 -2.19
C PRO A 59 5.96 -12.89 -2.46
N MET A 60 7.22 -13.27 -2.66
CA MET A 60 7.65 -14.65 -2.91
C MET A 60 7.36 -15.56 -1.72
N PHE A 61 7.64 -15.12 -0.49
CA PHE A 61 7.33 -15.88 0.71
C PHE A 61 5.82 -16.13 0.87
N ILE A 62 4.99 -15.11 0.68
CA ILE A 62 3.52 -15.26 0.77
C ILE A 62 3.00 -16.14 -0.36
N SER A 63 3.52 -15.98 -1.58
CA SER A 63 3.13 -16.79 -2.73
C SER A 63 3.48 -18.26 -2.53
N LEU A 64 4.65 -18.57 -1.94
CA LEU A 64 5.05 -19.93 -1.60
C LEU A 64 4.05 -20.61 -0.65
N LEU A 65 3.59 -19.88 0.37
CA LEU A 65 2.58 -20.38 1.31
C LEU A 65 1.18 -20.52 0.67
N ALA A 66 0.85 -19.65 -0.29
CA ALA A 66 -0.45 -19.65 -0.97
C ALA A 66 -0.54 -20.71 -2.08
N ALA A 67 0.57 -21.02 -2.75
CA ALA A 67 0.65 -21.89 -3.92
C ALA A 67 -0.15 -23.21 -3.85
N PRO A 68 -0.08 -24.02 -2.76
CA PRO A 68 -0.83 -25.28 -2.73
C PRO A 68 -2.35 -25.07 -2.76
N ILE A 69 -2.85 -24.03 -2.10
CA ILE A 69 -4.30 -23.72 -2.08
C ILE A 69 -4.71 -23.06 -3.39
N VAL A 70 -3.85 -22.23 -3.99
CA VAL A 70 -4.10 -21.62 -5.30
C VAL A 70 -4.18 -22.68 -6.40
N CYS A 71 -3.35 -23.72 -6.35
CA CYS A 71 -3.43 -24.86 -7.26
C CYS A 71 -4.81 -25.55 -7.17
N ILE A 72 -5.36 -25.69 -5.96
CA ILE A 72 -6.73 -26.20 -5.75
C ILE A 72 -7.78 -25.23 -6.31
N PHE A 73 -7.59 -23.92 -6.12
CA PHE A 73 -8.50 -22.91 -6.67
C PHE A 73 -8.52 -22.92 -8.20
N GLU A 74 -7.36 -23.05 -8.84
CA GLU A 74 -7.24 -23.19 -10.30
C GLU A 74 -7.92 -24.49 -10.78
N ALA A 75 -7.73 -25.61 -10.08
CA ALA A 75 -8.36 -26.89 -10.42
C ALA A 75 -9.90 -26.87 -10.29
N LEU A 76 -10.44 -26.05 -9.40
CA LEU A 76 -11.89 -25.90 -9.16
C LEU A 76 -12.50 -24.71 -9.90
N ASP A 77 -11.75 -24.03 -10.76
CA ASP A 77 -12.16 -22.80 -11.47
C ASP A 77 -12.74 -21.71 -10.53
N ILE A 78 -12.12 -21.56 -9.35
CA ILE A 78 -12.49 -20.54 -8.38
C ILE A 78 -11.95 -19.18 -8.81
N ASN A 79 -12.82 -18.17 -8.78
CA ASN A 79 -12.49 -16.79 -9.16
C ASN A 79 -11.20 -16.28 -8.47
N LYS A 80 -10.29 -15.70 -9.27
CA LYS A 80 -9.01 -15.09 -8.85
C LYS A 80 -9.15 -14.11 -7.67
N PHE A 81 -10.30 -13.47 -7.49
CA PHE A 81 -10.59 -12.60 -6.36
C PHE A 81 -10.53 -13.32 -5.00
N TRP A 82 -10.88 -14.60 -4.93
CA TRP A 82 -10.74 -15.41 -3.70
C TRP A 82 -9.27 -15.64 -3.34
N THR A 83 -8.38 -15.71 -4.34
CA THR A 83 -6.94 -15.75 -4.10
C THR A 83 -6.44 -14.48 -3.41
N GLN A 84 -7.01 -13.30 -3.72
CA GLN A 84 -6.68 -12.07 -3.00
C GLN A 84 -7.04 -12.16 -1.50
N TYR A 85 -8.18 -12.78 -1.15
CA TYR A 85 -8.52 -13.03 0.25
C TYR A 85 -7.55 -14.01 0.90
N LEU A 86 -7.18 -15.08 0.19
CA LEU A 86 -6.25 -16.08 0.68
C LEU A 86 -4.88 -15.47 1.03
N VAL A 87 -4.25 -14.76 0.09
CA VAL A 87 -2.91 -14.20 0.30
C VAL A 87 -2.89 -13.17 1.43
N ARG A 88 -3.95 -12.37 1.56
CA ARG A 88 -4.12 -11.42 2.67
C ARG A 88 -4.36 -12.11 4.01
N THR A 89 -5.06 -13.24 4.01
CA THR A 89 -5.28 -14.08 5.20
C THR A 89 -3.97 -14.74 5.65
N ILE A 90 -3.15 -15.22 4.72
CA ILE A 90 -1.83 -15.80 5.00
C ILE A 90 -0.93 -14.73 5.63
N LEU A 91 -0.89 -13.51 5.07
CA LEU A 91 -0.13 -12.40 5.66
C LEU A 91 -0.59 -12.11 7.09
N ALA A 92 -1.90 -12.01 7.34
CA ALA A 92 -2.44 -11.80 8.67
C ALA A 92 -2.05 -12.94 9.63
N ALA A 93 -2.08 -14.20 9.16
CA ALA A 93 -1.67 -15.37 9.93
C ALA A 93 -0.19 -15.31 10.32
N CYS A 94 0.70 -14.91 9.40
CA CYS A 94 2.12 -14.71 9.70
C CYS A 94 2.33 -13.66 10.79
N VAL A 95 1.64 -12.52 10.71
CA VAL A 95 1.74 -11.47 11.74
C VAL A 95 1.20 -11.96 13.08
N VAL A 96 0.03 -12.61 13.11
CA VAL A 96 -0.57 -13.15 14.34
C VAL A 96 0.32 -14.24 14.96
N CYS A 97 0.97 -15.07 14.14
CA CYS A 97 1.91 -16.08 14.61
C CYS A 97 3.11 -15.44 15.33
N SER A 98 3.80 -14.49 14.69
CA SER A 98 4.90 -13.75 15.32
C SER A 98 4.45 -12.97 16.56
N PHE A 99 3.26 -12.36 16.50
CA PHE A 99 2.68 -11.65 17.65
C PHE A 99 2.40 -12.60 18.82
N SER A 100 1.98 -13.84 18.54
CA SER A 100 1.73 -14.84 19.59
C SER A 100 3.01 -15.26 20.31
N LEU A 101 4.16 -15.27 19.63
CA LEU A 101 5.46 -15.52 20.24
C LEU A 101 5.86 -14.38 21.16
N LEU A 102 5.71 -13.13 20.70
CA LEU A 102 5.90 -11.94 21.54
C LEU A 102 4.98 -11.96 22.77
N CYS A 103 3.72 -12.38 22.60
CA CYS A 103 2.79 -12.53 23.72
C CYS A 103 3.31 -13.53 24.75
N LYS A 104 3.79 -14.71 24.35
CA LYS A 104 4.35 -15.69 25.30
C LYS A 104 5.48 -15.10 26.15
N THR A 105 6.34 -14.27 25.56
CA THR A 105 7.42 -13.59 26.29
C THR A 105 6.88 -12.52 27.25
N LEU A 106 5.91 -11.70 26.81
CA LEU A 106 5.28 -10.69 27.67
C LEU A 106 4.46 -11.32 28.81
N GLU A 107 3.76 -12.43 28.56
CA GLU A 107 3.03 -13.18 29.59
C GLU A 107 3.95 -13.68 30.69
N LYS A 108 5.15 -14.14 30.34
CA LYS A 108 6.17 -14.54 31.33
C LYS A 108 6.65 -13.35 32.18
N GLN A 109 6.70 -12.14 31.62
CA GLN A 109 7.18 -10.95 32.34
C GLN A 109 6.11 -10.26 33.21
N PHE A 110 4.86 -10.23 32.73
CA PHE A 110 3.78 -9.46 33.35
C PHE A 110 2.63 -10.31 33.92
N GLY A 111 2.55 -11.59 33.57
CA GLY A 111 1.54 -12.55 34.05
C GLY A 111 0.32 -12.68 33.13
N SER A 112 -0.45 -13.76 33.33
CA SER A 112 -1.57 -14.13 32.44
C SER A 112 -2.77 -13.18 32.54
N ARG A 113 -3.09 -12.66 33.73
CA ARG A 113 -4.17 -11.64 33.90
C ARG A 113 -3.85 -10.33 33.19
N TRP A 114 -2.58 -9.93 33.17
CA TRP A 114 -2.13 -8.78 32.40
C TRP A 114 -2.24 -9.04 30.89
N MET A 115 -1.91 -10.26 30.45
CA MET A 115 -1.99 -10.65 29.04
C MET A 115 -3.42 -10.53 28.49
N GLN A 116 -4.43 -10.85 29.29
CA GLN A 116 -5.84 -10.64 28.92
C GLN A 116 -6.12 -9.17 28.55
N TRP A 117 -5.64 -8.22 29.37
CA TRP A 117 -5.77 -6.79 29.09
C TRP A 117 -4.98 -6.35 27.86
N PHE A 118 -3.76 -6.85 27.70
CA PHE A 118 -2.92 -6.55 26.54
C PHE A 118 -3.59 -6.95 25.23
N ILE A 119 -4.17 -8.14 25.16
CA ILE A 119 -4.88 -8.60 23.98
C ILE A 119 -6.19 -7.84 23.81
N ALA A 120 -6.97 -7.61 24.87
CA ALA A 120 -8.21 -6.85 24.80
C ALA A 120 -7.99 -5.41 24.26
N VAL A 121 -6.95 -4.72 24.72
CA VAL A 121 -6.58 -3.40 24.20
C VAL A 121 -6.18 -3.51 22.72
N THR A 122 -5.37 -4.51 22.36
CA THR A 122 -4.86 -4.65 21.00
C THR A 122 -5.96 -4.97 19.99
N ILE A 123 -6.90 -5.88 20.30
CA ILE A 123 -8.00 -6.25 19.40
C ILE A 123 -9.08 -5.17 19.24
N THR A 124 -9.18 -4.26 20.22
CA THR A 124 -10.15 -3.17 20.16
C THR A 124 -9.62 -1.95 19.41
N GLN A 125 -8.33 -1.93 19.06
CA GLN A 125 -7.71 -0.86 18.26
C GLN A 125 -7.97 -1.04 16.76
N SER A 126 -8.28 0.07 16.09
CA SER A 126 -8.65 0.09 14.68
C SER A 126 -7.46 -0.15 13.75
N HIS A 127 -6.47 0.74 13.79
CA HIS A 127 -5.41 0.78 12.80
C HIS A 127 -4.56 -0.49 12.82
N PHE A 128 -4.13 -0.93 14.01
CA PHE A 128 -3.28 -2.11 14.11
C PHE A 128 -3.98 -3.34 13.51
N MET A 129 -5.23 -3.63 13.90
CA MET A 129 -6.01 -4.77 13.40
C MET A 129 -6.34 -4.65 11.90
N PHE A 130 -6.70 -3.45 11.44
CA PHE A 130 -7.01 -3.20 10.04
C PHE A 130 -5.82 -3.42 9.11
N TYR A 131 -4.61 -3.09 9.54
CA TYR A 131 -3.42 -3.23 8.71
C TYR A 131 -2.88 -4.67 8.64
N LEU A 132 -3.18 -5.57 9.59
CA LEU A 132 -2.58 -6.91 9.65
C LEU A 132 -2.71 -7.73 8.37
N SER A 133 -3.80 -7.55 7.62
CA SER A 133 -4.09 -8.27 6.38
C SER A 133 -3.70 -7.51 5.10
N ARG A 134 -3.16 -6.30 5.22
CA ARG A 134 -2.87 -5.43 4.06
C ARG A 134 -1.42 -5.64 3.62
N PRO A 135 -1.15 -5.93 2.33
CA PRO A 135 0.19 -6.17 1.82
C PRO A 135 0.98 -4.85 1.63
N LEU A 136 0.99 -4.01 2.65
CA LEU A 136 1.86 -2.85 2.73
C LEU A 136 3.29 -3.32 3.01
N PRO A 137 4.33 -2.66 2.48
CA PRO A 137 5.72 -2.98 2.81
C PRO A 137 5.98 -3.07 4.33
N ASN A 138 5.32 -2.20 5.11
CA ASN A 138 5.44 -2.14 6.56
C ASN A 138 4.85 -3.37 7.26
N ILE A 139 3.82 -3.97 6.67
CA ILE A 139 3.17 -5.17 7.22
C ILE A 139 3.88 -6.43 6.75
N MET A 140 4.44 -6.43 5.53
CA MET A 140 5.29 -7.52 5.06
C MET A 140 6.52 -7.73 5.97
N VAL A 141 7.10 -6.65 6.50
CA VAL A 141 8.23 -6.72 7.44
C VAL A 141 7.81 -6.94 8.91
N LEU A 142 6.56 -6.63 9.26
CA LEU A 142 6.08 -6.67 10.65
C LEU A 142 6.30 -8.04 11.36
N PRO A 143 6.13 -9.21 10.72
CA PRO A 143 6.44 -10.50 11.35
C PRO A 143 7.90 -10.59 11.82
N LEU A 144 8.86 -10.11 11.03
CA LEU A 144 10.28 -10.08 11.39
C LEU A 144 10.55 -9.06 12.50
N VAL A 145 9.87 -7.91 12.46
CA VAL A 145 9.98 -6.91 13.52
C VAL A 145 9.50 -7.48 14.85
N LEU A 146 8.34 -8.14 14.88
CA LEU A 146 7.82 -8.76 16.10
C LEU A 146 8.73 -9.84 16.66
N LEU A 147 9.37 -10.65 15.80
CA LEU A 147 10.37 -11.65 16.20
C LEU A 147 11.66 -11.00 16.72
N ALA A 148 12.09 -9.87 16.14
CA ALA A 148 13.22 -9.11 16.64
C ALA A 148 12.93 -8.54 18.03
N LEU A 149 11.74 -7.94 18.24
CA LEU A 149 11.32 -7.42 19.54
C LEU A 149 11.19 -8.54 20.58
N ASP A 150 10.67 -9.70 20.21
CA ASP A 150 10.64 -10.89 21.06
C ASP A 150 12.05 -11.35 21.46
N GLY A 151 12.97 -11.46 20.48
CA GLY A 151 14.37 -11.79 20.73
C GLY A 151 15.05 -10.81 21.67
N TRP A 152 14.79 -9.51 21.50
CA TRP A 152 15.30 -8.45 22.38
C TRP A 152 14.77 -8.60 23.81
N LEU A 153 13.46 -8.83 23.99
CA LEU A 153 12.85 -9.03 25.32
C LEU A 153 13.33 -10.32 26.00
N ARG A 154 13.65 -11.37 25.24
CA ARG A 154 14.27 -12.61 25.74
C ARG A 154 15.77 -12.51 25.99
N ASN A 155 16.40 -11.39 25.65
CA ASN A 155 17.85 -11.21 25.67
C ASN A 155 18.59 -12.26 24.79
N ASP A 156 17.94 -12.67 23.70
CA ASP A 156 18.49 -13.57 22.69
C ASP A 156 19.13 -12.76 21.55
N ASN A 157 20.41 -12.46 21.76
CA ASN A 157 21.21 -11.62 20.87
C ASN A 157 21.22 -12.13 19.42
N LYS A 158 21.18 -13.45 19.20
CA LYS A 158 21.22 -14.02 17.84
C LYS A 158 19.93 -13.72 17.09
N SER A 159 18.79 -14.06 17.69
CA SER A 159 17.48 -13.79 17.11
C SER A 159 17.28 -12.30 16.87
N PHE A 160 17.60 -11.45 17.85
CA PHE A 160 17.46 -10.00 17.71
C PHE A 160 18.27 -9.45 16.53
N ILE A 161 19.57 -9.77 16.42
CA ILE A 161 20.45 -9.24 15.38
C ILE A 161 20.05 -9.77 14.00
N LEU A 162 19.70 -11.04 13.86
CA LEU A 162 19.34 -11.62 12.56
C LEU A 162 18.00 -11.10 12.05
N PHE A 163 16.96 -11.06 12.90
CA PHE A 163 15.65 -10.57 12.47
C PHE A 163 15.64 -9.06 12.24
N SER A 164 16.37 -8.27 13.04
CA SER A 164 16.54 -6.83 12.78
C SER A 164 17.34 -6.59 11.50
N GLY A 165 18.42 -7.34 11.28
CA GLY A 165 19.22 -7.27 10.05
C GLY A 165 18.40 -7.60 8.80
N ALA A 166 17.62 -8.69 8.82
CA ALA A 166 16.71 -9.05 7.74
C ALA A 166 15.67 -7.95 7.49
N SER A 167 15.07 -7.41 8.55
CA SER A 167 14.07 -6.35 8.44
C SER A 167 14.63 -5.07 7.80
N ILE A 168 15.86 -4.68 8.16
CA ILE A 168 16.52 -3.46 7.68
C ILE A 168 17.02 -3.63 6.24
N ILE A 169 17.75 -4.71 5.96
CA ILE A 169 18.50 -4.86 4.70
C ILE A 169 17.56 -5.24 3.54
N ILE A 170 16.58 -6.11 3.80
CA ILE A 170 15.69 -6.64 2.76
C ILE A 170 14.49 -5.70 2.56
N PHE A 171 13.87 -5.28 3.64
CA PHE A 171 12.53 -4.70 3.56
C PHE A 171 12.50 -3.19 3.73
N ARG A 172 13.05 -2.66 4.84
CA ARG A 172 12.80 -1.27 5.25
C ARG A 172 13.96 -0.72 6.08
N ALA A 173 14.79 0.09 5.43
CA ALA A 173 15.99 0.61 6.07
C ALA A 173 15.72 1.58 7.24
N GLU A 174 14.55 2.22 7.32
CA GLU A 174 14.26 3.14 8.42
C GLU A 174 14.10 2.46 9.78
N LEU A 175 13.88 1.14 9.79
CA LEU A 175 13.85 0.33 11.01
C LEU A 175 15.19 0.36 11.75
N THR A 176 16.27 0.80 11.08
CA THR A 176 17.56 1.12 11.71
C THR A 176 17.40 2.10 12.86
N LEU A 177 16.44 3.03 12.80
CA LEU A 177 16.19 3.98 13.90
C LEU A 177 15.63 3.25 15.13
N LEU A 178 14.62 2.40 14.96
CA LEU A 178 14.02 1.66 16.07
C LEU A 178 15.01 0.63 16.66
N PHE A 179 15.56 -0.24 15.82
CA PHE A 179 16.48 -1.28 16.27
C PHE A 179 17.83 -0.72 16.71
N GLY A 180 18.27 0.40 16.14
CA GLY A 180 19.47 1.10 16.57
C GLY A 180 19.35 1.62 18.00
N ILE A 181 18.21 2.22 18.36
CA ILE A 181 17.95 2.63 19.76
C ILE A 181 17.98 1.43 20.71
N LEU A 182 17.33 0.32 20.34
CA LEU A 182 17.33 -0.91 21.14
C LEU A 182 18.75 -1.51 21.28
N LEU A 183 19.49 -1.59 20.19
CA LEU A 183 20.86 -2.09 20.17
C LEU A 183 21.81 -1.21 21.00
N LEU A 184 21.72 0.11 20.87
CA LEU A 184 22.48 1.05 21.69
C LEU A 184 22.17 0.87 23.18
N SER A 185 20.90 0.65 23.53
CA SER A 185 20.50 0.38 24.91
C SER A 185 21.10 -0.92 25.45
N ASP A 186 21.19 -1.97 24.63
CA ASP A 186 21.81 -3.25 25.00
C ASP A 186 23.34 -3.15 25.12
N LEU A 187 23.99 -2.38 24.24
CA LEU A 187 25.43 -2.09 24.31
C LEU A 187 25.76 -1.29 25.58
N TYR A 188 24.96 -0.26 25.88
CA TYR A 188 25.10 0.54 27.09
C TYR A 188 24.93 -0.31 28.36
N CYS A 189 23.91 -1.18 28.39
CA CYS A 189 23.66 -2.10 29.50
C CYS A 189 24.59 -3.33 29.49
N ARG A 190 25.56 -3.41 28.58
CA ARG A 190 26.50 -4.54 28.39
C ARG A 190 25.82 -5.91 28.23
N ARG A 191 24.61 -5.95 27.66
CA ARG A 191 23.90 -7.19 27.29
C ARG A 191 24.50 -7.86 26.06
N ILE A 192 25.08 -7.04 25.18
CA ILE A 192 25.76 -7.45 23.95
C ILE A 192 27.17 -6.88 23.95
N THR A 193 28.16 -7.71 23.60
CA THR A 193 29.53 -7.24 23.36
C THR A 193 29.71 -6.90 21.88
N LEU A 194 30.54 -5.89 21.57
CA LEU A 194 30.83 -5.50 20.19
C LEU A 194 31.35 -6.68 19.35
N LYS A 195 32.20 -7.52 19.93
CA LYS A 195 32.70 -8.73 19.27
C LYS A 195 31.56 -9.66 18.85
N ARG A 196 30.62 -9.95 19.75
CA ARG A 196 29.47 -10.82 19.45
C ARG A 196 28.52 -10.19 18.44
N LEU A 197 28.34 -8.87 18.50
CA LEU A 197 27.57 -8.12 17.51
C LEU A 197 28.15 -8.33 16.11
N PHE A 198 29.43 -8.04 15.90
CA PHE A 198 30.06 -8.18 14.58
C PHE A 198 30.09 -9.63 14.08
N GLN A 199 30.31 -10.60 14.97
CA GLN A 199 30.29 -12.04 14.62
C GLN A 199 28.95 -12.51 14.06
N ILE A 200 27.84 -11.87 14.42
CA ILE A 200 26.49 -12.25 13.95
C ILE A 200 26.04 -11.31 12.82
N ALA A 201 26.23 -10.00 13.01
CA ALA A 201 25.74 -8.97 12.11
C ALA A 201 26.46 -8.97 10.76
N VAL A 202 27.79 -9.20 10.73
CA VAL A 202 28.55 -9.16 9.46
C VAL A 202 28.19 -10.37 8.57
N PRO A 203 28.27 -11.63 9.03
CA PRO A 203 27.89 -12.76 8.19
C PRO A 203 26.41 -12.74 7.81
N GLY A 204 25.53 -12.41 8.76
CA GLY A 204 24.09 -12.30 8.52
C GLY A 204 23.76 -11.17 7.53
N GLY A 205 24.39 -10.01 7.69
CA GLY A 205 24.21 -8.86 6.81
C GLY A 205 24.66 -9.14 5.37
N ILE A 206 25.82 -9.78 5.19
CA ILE A 206 26.30 -10.22 3.87
C ILE A 206 25.32 -11.22 3.25
N ALA A 207 24.87 -12.21 4.03
CA ALA A 207 23.92 -13.21 3.53
C ALA A 207 22.59 -12.59 3.09
N PHE A 208 22.01 -11.68 3.88
CA PHE A 208 20.76 -10.99 3.53
C PHE A 208 20.93 -10.04 2.35
N LEU A 209 22.06 -9.32 2.27
CA LEU A 209 22.36 -8.44 1.15
C LEU A 209 22.51 -9.23 -0.16
N MET A 210 23.24 -10.34 -0.12
CA MET A 210 23.36 -11.25 -1.27
C MET A 210 22.00 -11.81 -1.67
N LEU A 211 21.17 -12.21 -0.70
CA LEU A 211 19.83 -12.74 -0.96
C LEU A 211 18.93 -11.72 -1.67
N THR A 212 18.82 -10.48 -1.16
CA THR A 212 17.99 -9.44 -1.81
C THR A 212 18.56 -9.06 -3.17
N VAL A 213 19.88 -8.86 -3.29
CA VAL A 213 20.48 -8.49 -4.57
C VAL A 213 20.24 -9.58 -5.62
N ILE A 214 20.47 -10.85 -5.32
CA ILE A 214 20.27 -11.93 -6.30
C ILE A 214 18.79 -12.03 -6.71
N VAL A 215 17.89 -12.17 -5.74
CA VAL A 215 16.46 -12.39 -6.02
C VAL A 215 15.86 -11.19 -6.73
N ASP A 216 16.09 -9.98 -6.20
CA ASP A 216 15.49 -8.78 -6.76
C ASP A 216 16.08 -8.42 -8.12
N SER A 217 17.37 -8.69 -8.36
CA SER A 217 17.96 -8.43 -9.68
C SER A 217 17.38 -9.31 -10.78
N ILE A 218 16.96 -10.55 -10.45
CA ILE A 218 16.29 -11.45 -11.38
C ILE A 218 14.91 -10.88 -11.75
N PHE A 219 14.08 -10.52 -10.77
CA PHE A 219 12.73 -10.01 -11.04
C PHE A 219 12.74 -8.64 -11.71
N TRP A 220 13.69 -7.77 -11.36
CA TRP A 220 13.81 -6.43 -11.95
C TRP A 220 14.59 -6.40 -13.27
N ASN A 221 15.14 -7.53 -13.73
CA ASN A 221 15.97 -7.63 -14.94
C ASN A 221 17.16 -6.64 -14.97
N ARG A 222 17.68 -6.23 -13.81
CA ARG A 222 18.88 -5.38 -13.66
C ARG A 222 19.50 -5.57 -12.27
N PRO A 223 20.84 -5.49 -12.14
CA PRO A 223 21.49 -5.59 -10.84
C PRO A 223 21.06 -4.42 -9.94
N LEU A 224 20.39 -4.71 -8.83
CA LEU A 224 19.95 -3.69 -7.89
C LEU A 224 19.79 -4.21 -6.46
N TRP A 225 19.90 -3.29 -5.51
CA TRP A 225 19.48 -3.47 -4.12
C TRP A 225 18.29 -2.54 -3.88
N PRO A 226 17.05 -3.06 -3.71
CA PRO A 226 15.85 -2.21 -3.69
C PRO A 226 15.91 -1.16 -2.60
N GLU A 227 16.22 -1.56 -1.36
CA GLU A 227 16.30 -0.64 -0.24
C GLU A 227 17.48 0.32 -0.33
N GLY A 228 18.56 -0.05 -1.02
CA GLY A 228 19.66 0.85 -1.34
C GLY A 228 19.21 2.01 -2.23
N GLU A 229 18.44 1.74 -3.29
CA GLU A 229 17.86 2.78 -4.14
C GLU A 229 16.82 3.63 -3.38
N VAL A 230 16.02 3.03 -2.50
CA VAL A 230 15.07 3.75 -1.62
C VAL A 230 15.79 4.71 -0.69
N LEU A 231 16.88 4.27 -0.06
CA LEU A 231 17.71 5.10 0.81
C LEU A 231 18.34 6.26 0.02
N TRP A 232 18.88 5.97 -1.16
CA TRP A 232 19.47 7.00 -2.03
C TRP A 232 18.42 8.05 -2.42
N TYR A 233 17.25 7.61 -2.87
CA TYR A 233 16.16 8.47 -3.31
C TYR A 233 15.63 9.38 -2.18
N ASN A 234 15.41 8.82 -0.99
CA ASN A 234 14.79 9.59 0.09
C ASN A 234 15.79 10.43 0.89
N THR A 235 16.96 9.88 1.19
CA THR A 235 17.94 10.52 2.08
C THR A 235 18.85 11.48 1.32
N ILE A 236 19.30 11.10 0.12
CA ILE A 236 20.31 11.88 -0.63
C ILE A 236 19.65 12.84 -1.61
N LEU A 237 18.62 12.40 -2.34
CA LEU A 237 17.88 13.30 -3.25
C LEU A 237 16.82 14.15 -2.51
N ASN A 238 16.59 13.90 -1.21
CA ASN A 238 15.61 14.58 -0.36
C ASN A 238 14.20 14.65 -0.97
N LYS A 239 13.80 13.61 -1.71
CA LYS A 239 12.52 13.53 -2.43
C LYS A 239 11.35 13.07 -1.56
N SER A 240 11.56 12.97 -0.24
CA SER A 240 10.49 12.59 0.69
C SER A 240 9.39 13.66 0.78
N SER A 241 9.72 14.95 0.59
CA SER A 241 8.75 16.06 0.64
C SER A 241 7.73 16.05 -0.50
N ASP A 242 8.08 15.42 -1.63
CA ASP A 242 7.25 15.33 -2.83
C ASP A 242 5.93 14.57 -2.58
N TRP A 243 5.87 13.76 -1.52
CA TRP A 243 4.69 12.98 -1.10
C TRP A 243 3.77 13.73 -0.14
N GLY A 244 4.04 15.02 0.09
CA GLY A 244 3.32 15.89 1.01
C GLY A 244 3.95 15.94 2.39
N THR A 245 3.89 17.11 3.02
CA THR A 245 4.55 17.38 4.31
C THR A 245 3.56 17.55 5.45
N SER A 246 3.90 17.03 6.62
CA SER A 246 3.13 17.22 7.87
C SER A 246 4.01 17.82 8.97
N PRO A 247 3.43 18.61 9.91
CA PRO A 247 4.18 19.21 11.01
C PRO A 247 4.99 18.19 11.83
N PHE A 248 6.05 18.64 12.49
CA PHE A 248 6.95 17.79 13.28
C PHE A 248 6.17 16.89 14.27
N LEU A 249 5.30 17.47 15.10
CA LEU A 249 4.56 16.75 16.13
C LEU A 249 3.34 15.94 15.63
N TRP A 250 3.16 15.80 14.30
CA TRP A 250 1.98 15.13 13.73
C TRP A 250 1.77 13.71 14.25
N TYR A 251 2.85 12.95 14.49
CA TYR A 251 2.71 11.63 15.07
C TYR A 251 2.09 11.65 16.47
N PHE A 252 2.42 12.67 17.29
CA PHE A 252 1.96 12.76 18.68
C PHE A 252 0.52 13.27 18.81
N TYR A 253 0.11 14.28 18.04
CA TYR A 253 -1.25 14.82 18.14
C TYR A 253 -2.26 14.15 17.20
N SER A 254 -1.80 13.41 16.18
CA SER A 254 -2.69 12.81 15.17
C SER A 254 -2.54 11.29 15.03
N ALA A 255 -1.33 10.77 14.81
CA ALA A 255 -1.16 9.34 14.49
C ALA A 255 -1.36 8.42 15.71
N ILE A 256 -0.66 8.68 16.82
CA ILE A 256 -0.76 7.89 18.06
C ILE A 256 -2.19 7.96 18.62
N PRO A 257 -2.86 9.13 18.72
CA PRO A 257 -4.25 9.19 19.16
C PRO A 257 -5.22 8.40 18.29
N ARG A 258 -5.07 8.44 16.96
CA ARG A 258 -5.90 7.64 16.04
C ARG A 258 -5.63 6.14 16.17
N GLY A 259 -4.38 5.74 16.39
CA GLY A 259 -4.01 4.34 16.52
C GLY A 259 -4.39 3.72 17.88
N MET A 260 -4.25 4.46 18.97
CA MET A 260 -4.53 3.97 20.33
C MET A 260 -5.95 4.27 20.83
N ALA A 261 -6.67 5.20 20.20
CA ALA A 261 -8.01 5.63 20.60
C ALA A 261 -8.06 5.99 22.10
N ALA A 262 -9.07 5.51 22.85
CA ALA A 262 -9.23 5.82 24.27
C ALA A 262 -8.11 5.23 25.14
N SER A 263 -7.40 4.19 24.67
CA SER A 263 -6.26 3.61 25.40
C SER A 263 -5.06 4.56 25.49
N LEU A 264 -5.03 5.65 24.71
CA LEU A 264 -4.03 6.70 24.84
C LEU A 264 -3.99 7.28 26.26
N PHE A 265 -5.15 7.52 26.87
CA PHE A 265 -5.24 8.13 28.20
C PHE A 265 -4.67 7.24 29.32
N LEU A 266 -4.61 5.94 29.08
CA LEU A 266 -4.08 4.95 30.02
C LEU A 266 -2.57 4.75 29.89
N MET A 267 -1.98 5.13 28.74
CA MET A 267 -0.56 4.96 28.46
C MET A 267 0.33 5.72 29.48
N PRO A 268 0.10 7.02 29.79
CA PRO A 268 0.92 7.73 30.78
C PRO A 268 0.86 7.12 32.18
N ILE A 269 -0.32 6.60 32.58
CA ILE A 269 -0.51 5.95 33.87
C ILE A 269 0.37 4.69 33.95
N GLY A 270 0.32 3.83 32.93
CA GLY A 270 1.15 2.63 32.87
C GLY A 270 2.65 2.93 32.87
N PHE A 271 3.04 4.02 32.19
CA PHE A 271 4.42 4.49 32.16
C PHE A 271 4.94 4.91 33.55
N ILE A 272 4.13 5.61 34.34
CA ILE A 272 4.51 6.05 35.70
C ILE A 272 4.54 4.85 36.66
N LEU A 273 3.60 3.92 36.52
CA LEU A 273 3.37 2.83 37.48
C LEU A 273 4.44 1.72 37.48
N ASP A 274 5.08 1.41 36.36
CA ASP A 274 6.00 0.27 36.26
C ASP A 274 7.31 0.63 35.53
N VAL A 275 8.45 0.40 36.18
CA VAL A 275 9.80 0.61 35.62
C VAL A 275 10.03 -0.29 34.40
N ARG A 276 9.49 -1.51 34.40
CA ARG A 276 9.65 -2.47 33.29
C ARG A 276 8.97 -1.96 32.02
N VAL A 277 7.82 -1.32 32.16
CA VAL A 277 7.10 -0.67 31.06
C VAL A 277 7.92 0.47 30.46
N ARG A 278 8.55 1.30 31.30
CA ARG A 278 9.41 2.40 30.83
C ARG A 278 10.55 1.91 29.92
N LYS A 279 11.17 0.78 30.27
CA LYS A 279 12.25 0.18 29.45
C LYS A 279 11.79 -0.19 28.03
N VAL A 280 10.51 -0.50 27.85
CA VAL A 280 9.92 -0.89 26.55
C VAL A 280 9.38 0.33 25.79
N VAL A 281 8.72 1.26 26.49
CA VAL A 281 8.04 2.41 25.88
C VAL A 281 9.00 3.54 25.50
N VAL A 282 10.07 3.78 26.27
CA VAL A 282 11.02 4.86 25.98
C VAL A 282 11.65 4.69 24.59
N PRO A 283 12.19 3.52 24.20
CA PRO A 283 12.69 3.30 22.84
C PRO A 283 11.66 3.57 21.75
N ALA A 284 10.40 3.18 21.98
CA ALA A 284 9.31 3.41 21.05
C ALA A 284 9.03 4.91 20.83
N LEU A 285 8.97 5.69 21.91
CA LEU A 285 8.74 7.14 21.84
C LEU A 285 9.95 7.87 21.23
N LEU A 286 11.18 7.44 21.53
CA LEU A 286 12.39 7.99 20.92
C LEU A 286 12.42 7.72 19.41
N PHE A 287 12.02 6.52 18.98
CA PHE A 287 11.88 6.23 17.57
C PHE A 287 10.88 7.18 16.90
N VAL A 288 9.69 7.38 17.47
CA VAL A 288 8.68 8.30 16.91
C VAL A 288 9.21 9.74 16.86
N LEU A 289 9.94 10.19 17.88
CA LEU A 289 10.57 11.50 17.91
C LEU A 289 11.61 11.67 16.78
N LEU A 290 12.50 10.70 16.61
CA LEU A 290 13.50 10.73 15.53
C LEU A 290 12.85 10.63 14.15
N TYR A 291 11.81 9.81 14.02
CA TYR A 291 11.08 9.66 12.76
C TYR A 291 10.25 10.90 12.42
N SER A 292 9.95 11.76 13.39
CA SER A 292 9.20 13.01 13.20
C SER A 292 9.96 14.06 12.38
N PHE A 293 11.29 13.93 12.25
CA PHE A 293 12.11 14.78 11.37
C PHE A 293 11.79 14.58 9.89
N LEU A 294 11.24 13.43 9.49
CA LEU A 294 10.88 13.19 8.10
C LEU A 294 9.71 14.10 7.68
N PRO A 295 9.82 14.85 6.56
CA PRO A 295 8.75 15.75 6.12
C PRO A 295 7.43 15.01 5.85
N HIS A 296 7.51 13.89 5.14
CA HIS A 296 6.38 13.03 4.85
C HIS A 296 6.12 12.06 5.98
N LYS A 297 4.85 11.97 6.40
CA LYS A 297 4.43 11.23 7.59
C LYS A 297 3.15 10.47 7.31
N GLU A 298 3.11 9.22 7.75
CA GLU A 298 1.96 8.33 7.62
C GLU A 298 1.91 7.40 8.83
N LEU A 299 0.71 7.07 9.31
CA LEU A 299 0.54 6.26 10.53
C LEU A 299 1.20 4.89 10.40
N ARG A 300 1.15 4.29 9.20
CA ARG A 300 1.77 2.98 8.94
C ARG A 300 3.27 2.95 9.21
N PHE A 301 4.00 4.07 9.11
CA PHE A 301 5.45 4.08 9.34
C PHE A 301 5.83 3.85 10.81
N ILE A 302 4.92 4.18 11.73
CA ILE A 302 5.12 3.96 13.17
C ILE A 302 4.38 2.71 13.68
N ILE A 303 3.87 1.85 12.79
CA ILE A 303 3.03 0.73 13.23
C ILE A 303 3.74 -0.24 14.20
N TYR A 304 5.07 -0.31 14.09
CA TYR A 304 5.94 -1.14 14.90
C TYR A 304 5.91 -0.80 16.40
N VAL A 305 5.53 0.43 16.76
CA VAL A 305 5.53 0.85 18.17
C VAL A 305 4.24 0.51 18.92
N PHE A 306 3.14 0.23 18.23
CA PHE A 306 1.84 -0.02 18.89
C PHE A 306 1.89 -1.19 19.89
N PRO A 307 2.54 -2.34 19.60
CA PRO A 307 2.69 -3.38 20.60
C PRO A 307 3.33 -2.87 21.90
N PHE A 308 4.37 -2.03 21.81
CA PHE A 308 5.06 -1.47 22.98
C PHE A 308 4.22 -0.41 23.70
N LEU A 309 3.49 0.44 22.98
CA LEU A 309 2.56 1.39 23.61
C LEU A 309 1.40 0.68 24.31
N ASN A 310 0.93 -0.44 23.76
CA ASN A 310 -0.11 -1.27 24.35
C ASN A 310 0.34 -1.93 25.65
N VAL A 311 1.64 -2.20 25.84
CA VAL A 311 2.18 -2.69 27.12
C VAL A 311 1.86 -1.72 28.26
N ALA A 312 1.99 -0.41 28.02
CA ALA A 312 1.68 0.61 29.02
C ALA A 312 0.19 0.68 29.33
N ALA A 313 -0.66 0.76 28.30
CA ALA A 313 -2.10 0.79 28.48
C ALA A 313 -2.60 -0.45 29.25
N ALA A 314 -2.13 -1.65 28.87
CA ALA A 314 -2.48 -2.90 29.54
C ALA A 314 -2.04 -2.92 31.02
N THR A 315 -0.88 -2.35 31.33
CA THR A 315 -0.39 -2.26 32.72
C THR A 315 -1.27 -1.37 33.59
N ALA A 316 -1.71 -0.24 33.06
CA ALA A 316 -2.67 0.62 33.75
C ALA A 316 -4.00 -0.10 34.00
N CYS A 317 -4.56 -0.74 32.96
CA CYS A 317 -5.80 -1.52 33.06
C CYS A 317 -5.70 -2.61 34.14
N HIS A 318 -4.63 -3.40 34.09
CA HIS A 318 -4.41 -4.50 35.01
C HIS A 318 -4.31 -4.01 36.47
N ARG A 319 -3.52 -2.96 36.72
CA ARG A 319 -3.34 -2.39 38.07
C ARG A 319 -4.62 -1.80 38.64
N ILE A 320 -5.42 -1.10 37.82
CA ILE A 320 -6.70 -0.54 38.25
C ILE A 320 -7.68 -1.68 38.57
N TRP A 321 -7.74 -2.71 37.73
CA TRP A 321 -8.67 -3.83 37.88
C TRP A 321 -8.40 -4.70 39.12
N GLU A 322 -7.12 -4.97 39.43
CA GLU A 322 -6.75 -5.73 40.63
C GLU A 322 -7.07 -4.96 41.92
N ASN A 323 -7.05 -3.63 41.89
CA ASN A 323 -7.34 -2.78 43.05
C ASN A 323 -8.82 -2.39 43.20
N ARG A 324 -9.72 -2.90 42.35
CA ARG A 324 -11.14 -2.49 42.29
C ARG A 324 -11.91 -2.57 43.62
N ASN A 325 -11.52 -3.49 44.51
CA ASN A 325 -12.20 -3.71 45.80
C ASN A 325 -11.62 -2.87 46.95
N LYS A 326 -10.56 -2.09 46.73
CA LYS A 326 -9.88 -1.34 47.80
C LYS A 326 -10.59 -0.04 48.18
N SER A 327 -11.25 0.61 47.22
CA SER A 327 -11.95 1.88 47.45
C SER A 327 -13.00 2.11 46.36
N PRO A 328 -14.09 2.84 46.65
CA PRO A 328 -15.10 3.21 45.65
C PRO A 328 -14.51 3.94 44.45
N VAL A 329 -13.42 4.70 44.63
CA VAL A 329 -12.71 5.37 43.53
C VAL A 329 -12.10 4.33 42.57
N TYR A 330 -11.44 3.29 43.09
CA TYR A 330 -10.89 2.22 42.26
C TYR A 330 -11.99 1.38 41.61
N HIS A 331 -13.14 1.22 42.26
CA HIS A 331 -14.30 0.60 41.65
C HIS A 331 -14.80 1.40 40.44
N PHE A 332 -14.99 2.72 40.59
CA PHE A 332 -15.38 3.60 39.49
C PHE A 332 -14.34 3.63 38.35
N LEU A 333 -13.04 3.70 38.67
CA LEU A 333 -11.97 3.61 37.68
C LEU A 333 -11.97 2.26 36.95
N SER A 334 -12.30 1.16 37.63
CA SER A 334 -12.41 -0.16 36.98
C SER A 334 -13.56 -0.23 35.99
N LEU A 335 -14.69 0.44 36.28
CA LEU A 335 -15.79 0.62 35.32
C LEU A 335 -15.34 1.48 34.14
N GLY A 336 -14.56 2.54 34.39
CA GLY A 336 -13.96 3.36 33.33
C GLY A 336 -13.02 2.57 32.42
N VAL A 337 -12.21 1.68 32.98
CA VAL A 337 -11.34 0.76 32.22
C VAL A 337 -12.17 -0.28 31.44
N ALA A 338 -13.29 -0.78 31.94
CA ALA A 338 -14.17 -1.61 31.12
C ALA A 338 -14.81 -0.78 29.98
N GLY A 339 -15.29 0.43 30.30
CA GLY A 339 -15.91 1.35 29.37
C GLY A 339 -14.98 1.82 28.24
N HIS A 340 -13.69 2.02 28.49
CA HIS A 340 -12.75 2.44 27.44
C HIS A 340 -12.62 1.41 26.31
N LEU A 341 -12.74 0.10 26.61
CA LEU A 341 -12.74 -0.95 25.59
C LEU A 341 -13.96 -0.83 24.69
N ALA A 342 -15.14 -0.55 25.26
CA ALA A 342 -16.36 -0.32 24.48
C ALA A 342 -16.23 0.92 23.58
N VAL A 343 -15.64 2.01 24.09
CA VAL A 343 -15.35 3.21 23.31
C VAL A 343 -14.39 2.89 22.15
N ASN A 344 -13.34 2.11 22.40
CA ASN A 344 -12.43 1.66 21.34
C ASN A 344 -13.16 0.84 20.27
N VAL A 345 -14.06 -0.07 20.65
CA VAL A 345 -14.85 -0.85 19.68
C VAL A 345 -15.73 0.07 18.84
N ILE A 346 -16.45 1.00 19.45
CA ILE A 346 -17.30 1.96 18.72
C ILE A 346 -16.47 2.80 17.75
N PHE A 347 -15.32 3.30 18.21
CA PHE A 347 -14.39 4.07 17.39
C PHE A 347 -13.82 3.24 16.23
N THR A 348 -13.50 1.98 16.48
CA THR A 348 -13.02 1.04 15.47
C THR A 348 -14.07 0.72 14.42
N LEU A 349 -15.31 0.45 14.82
CA LEU A 349 -16.42 0.24 13.88
C LEU A 349 -16.70 1.48 13.05
N PHE A 350 -16.63 2.68 13.66
CA PHE A 350 -16.77 3.95 12.96
C PHE A 350 -15.69 4.14 11.88
N LEU A 351 -14.41 3.97 12.24
CA LEU A 351 -13.31 4.07 11.28
C LEU A 351 -13.36 2.97 10.21
N LEU A 352 -13.76 1.75 10.56
CA LEU A 352 -13.94 0.66 9.62
C LEU A 352 -15.04 1.00 8.59
N SER A 353 -16.16 1.58 9.04
CA SER A 353 -17.23 2.05 8.15
C SER A 353 -16.73 3.08 7.14
N ILE A 354 -15.94 4.06 7.59
CA ILE A 354 -15.28 5.04 6.71
C ILE A 354 -14.31 4.34 5.75
N SER A 355 -13.51 3.39 6.25
CA SER A 355 -12.57 2.60 5.44
C SER A 355 -13.26 1.93 4.25
N GLY A 356 -14.43 1.32 4.47
CA GLY A 356 -15.17 0.60 3.43
C GLY A 356 -15.53 1.48 2.24
N THR A 357 -15.79 2.76 2.48
CA THR A 357 -16.15 3.74 1.42
C THR A 357 -14.93 4.32 0.68
N ASN A 358 -13.71 3.98 1.09
CA ASN A 358 -12.48 4.51 0.48
C ASN A 358 -12.00 3.69 -0.73
N TYR A 359 -12.73 2.68 -1.21
CA TYR A 359 -12.32 1.82 -2.35
C TYR A 359 -13.26 1.91 -3.56
N PRO A 360 -13.46 3.12 -4.14
CA PRO A 360 -14.38 3.29 -5.26
C PRO A 360 -13.95 2.51 -6.51
N GLY A 361 -12.66 2.39 -6.81
CA GLY A 361 -12.17 1.63 -7.96
C GLY A 361 -12.47 0.14 -7.89
N GLY A 362 -12.20 -0.48 -6.74
CA GLY A 362 -12.58 -1.88 -6.50
C GLY A 362 -14.09 -2.11 -6.56
N THR A 363 -14.88 -1.16 -6.03
CA THR A 363 -16.34 -1.21 -6.14
C THR A 363 -16.82 -1.07 -7.59
N ALA A 364 -16.20 -0.18 -8.37
CA ALA A 364 -16.54 0.07 -9.78
C ALA A 364 -16.34 -1.19 -10.62
N ILE A 365 -15.17 -1.84 -10.52
CA ILE A 365 -14.89 -3.05 -11.30
C ILE A 365 -15.79 -4.22 -10.86
N ALA A 366 -16.03 -4.39 -9.56
CA ALA A 366 -16.89 -5.45 -9.05
C ALA A 366 -18.35 -5.28 -9.50
N ARG A 367 -18.88 -4.05 -9.54
CA ARG A 367 -20.22 -3.77 -10.06
C ARG A 367 -20.29 -3.91 -11.58
N LEU A 368 -19.29 -3.44 -12.31
CA LEU A 368 -19.22 -3.61 -13.76
C LEU A 368 -19.25 -5.09 -14.15
N HIS A 369 -18.50 -5.94 -13.46
CA HIS A 369 -18.55 -7.39 -13.69
C HIS A 369 -19.93 -8.02 -13.46
N ARG A 370 -20.74 -7.45 -12.57
CA ARG A 370 -22.12 -7.91 -12.34
C ARG A 370 -23.06 -7.40 -13.43
N LEU A 371 -22.90 -6.14 -13.84
CA LEU A 371 -23.76 -5.50 -14.84
C LEU A 371 -23.52 -6.03 -16.26
N ALA A 372 -22.26 -6.28 -16.63
CA ALA A 372 -21.89 -6.73 -17.97
C ALA A 372 -21.61 -8.25 -18.01
N LYS A 373 -22.14 -9.05 -17.07
CA LYS A 373 -21.85 -10.49 -16.94
C LYS A 373 -22.12 -11.28 -18.22
N GLU A 374 -23.14 -10.90 -18.97
CA GLU A 374 -23.57 -11.57 -20.20
C GLU A 374 -22.82 -11.08 -21.45
N GLU A 375 -21.96 -10.05 -21.32
CA GLU A 375 -21.22 -9.50 -22.45
C GLU A 375 -19.89 -10.24 -22.64
N PRO A 376 -19.70 -10.94 -23.78
CA PRO A 376 -18.53 -11.79 -23.99
C PRO A 376 -17.25 -10.98 -24.21
N ASN A 377 -17.30 -9.89 -24.98
CA ASN A 377 -16.12 -9.15 -25.45
C ASN A 377 -16.08 -7.71 -24.92
N VAL A 378 -15.82 -7.54 -23.62
CA VAL A 378 -15.67 -6.21 -23.01
C VAL A 378 -14.23 -5.73 -23.11
N LYS A 379 -14.03 -4.55 -23.71
CA LYS A 379 -12.77 -3.80 -23.67
C LYS A 379 -12.94 -2.67 -22.66
N LEU A 380 -12.32 -2.81 -21.50
CA LEU A 380 -12.44 -1.88 -20.38
C LEU A 380 -11.21 -1.00 -20.23
N HIS A 381 -11.40 0.32 -20.24
CA HIS A 381 -10.38 1.25 -19.77
C HIS A 381 -10.59 1.62 -18.30
N ILE A 382 -9.52 1.55 -17.51
CA ILE A 382 -9.49 1.83 -16.07
C ILE A 382 -8.68 3.11 -15.85
N CYS A 383 -9.35 4.19 -15.42
CA CYS A 383 -8.64 5.42 -15.09
C CYS A 383 -7.70 5.26 -13.88
N ASN A 384 -6.75 6.19 -13.75
CA ASN A 384 -5.75 6.18 -12.68
C ASN A 384 -6.37 6.13 -11.28
N LEU A 385 -7.42 6.92 -11.01
CA LEU A 385 -8.09 6.90 -9.70
C LEU A 385 -8.66 5.51 -9.37
N ALA A 386 -9.25 4.82 -10.35
CA ALA A 386 -9.77 3.47 -10.15
C ALA A 386 -8.63 2.46 -9.90
N ALA A 387 -7.54 2.55 -10.67
CA ALA A 387 -6.33 1.74 -10.48
C ALA A 387 -5.74 1.91 -9.07
N GLN A 388 -5.71 3.14 -8.54
CA GLN A 388 -5.18 3.45 -7.22
C GLN A 388 -6.12 3.08 -6.05
N THR A 389 -7.39 2.78 -6.31
CA THR A 389 -8.42 2.62 -5.28
C THR A 389 -9.17 1.30 -5.33
N GLY A 390 -8.48 0.22 -5.73
CA GLY A 390 -8.95 -1.15 -5.50
C GLY A 390 -8.90 -2.08 -6.70
N VAL A 391 -8.54 -1.59 -7.89
CA VAL A 391 -8.40 -2.45 -9.06
C VAL A 391 -7.02 -3.12 -9.06
N THR A 392 -7.02 -4.45 -8.93
CA THR A 392 -5.83 -5.31 -8.98
C THR A 392 -5.98 -6.35 -10.09
N ARG A 393 -4.92 -7.08 -10.45
CA ARG A 393 -5.01 -8.20 -11.38
C ARG A 393 -5.93 -9.32 -10.85
N PHE A 394 -6.01 -9.51 -9.54
CA PHE A 394 -7.01 -10.41 -8.93
C PHE A 394 -8.46 -9.98 -9.15
N THR A 395 -8.73 -8.71 -9.43
CA THR A 395 -10.09 -8.22 -9.79
C THR A 395 -10.42 -8.39 -11.28
N GLN A 396 -9.43 -8.77 -12.11
CA GLN A 396 -9.56 -8.96 -13.56
C GLN A 396 -9.76 -10.45 -13.87
N TYR A 397 -10.88 -11.01 -13.39
CA TYR A 397 -11.08 -12.46 -13.42
C TYR A 397 -11.80 -12.98 -14.66
N ASN A 398 -12.39 -12.12 -15.50
CA ASN A 398 -12.97 -12.56 -16.77
C ASN A 398 -11.88 -12.56 -17.85
N GLU A 399 -11.59 -13.73 -18.41
CA GLU A 399 -10.51 -13.94 -19.39
C GLU A 399 -10.88 -13.45 -20.80
N ASN A 400 -12.18 -13.36 -21.12
CA ASN A 400 -12.65 -12.84 -22.41
C ASN A 400 -12.63 -11.29 -22.45
N TRP A 401 -12.36 -10.65 -21.32
CA TRP A 401 -12.31 -9.19 -21.22
C TRP A 401 -10.89 -8.69 -21.37
N THR A 402 -10.73 -7.56 -22.07
CA THR A 402 -9.46 -6.85 -22.16
C THR A 402 -9.47 -5.67 -21.20
N TYR A 403 -8.54 -5.65 -20.25
CA TYR A 403 -8.40 -4.56 -19.28
C TYR A 403 -7.20 -3.71 -19.64
N SER A 404 -7.42 -2.41 -19.84
CA SER A 404 -6.34 -1.45 -20.09
C SER A 404 -6.26 -0.43 -18.96
N LYS A 405 -5.06 -0.24 -18.43
CA LYS A 405 -4.71 0.82 -17.48
C LYS A 405 -3.81 1.89 -18.12
N LYS A 406 -3.82 1.99 -19.46
CA LYS A 406 -2.91 2.86 -20.21
C LYS A 406 -2.99 4.29 -19.68
N GLU A 407 -1.87 4.81 -19.18
CA GLU A 407 -1.78 6.16 -18.64
C GLU A 407 -1.66 7.20 -19.76
N ASN A 408 -1.95 8.46 -19.43
CA ASN A 408 -1.82 9.64 -20.30
C ASN A 408 -2.84 9.76 -21.45
N LEU A 409 -3.98 9.08 -21.35
CA LEU A 409 -5.13 9.35 -22.21
C LEU A 409 -5.95 10.52 -21.63
N LEU A 410 -6.20 11.54 -22.45
CA LEU A 410 -7.03 12.68 -22.11
C LEU A 410 -8.51 12.37 -22.39
N PRO A 411 -9.45 12.95 -21.61
CA PRO A 411 -10.87 12.81 -21.90
C PRO A 411 -11.20 13.29 -23.32
N GLY A 412 -11.77 12.39 -24.12
CA GLY A 412 -12.12 12.63 -25.51
C GLY A 412 -11.08 12.18 -26.54
N ASP A 413 -9.98 11.52 -26.13
CA ASP A 413 -9.02 10.92 -27.06
C ASP A 413 -9.65 9.81 -27.90
N TYR A 414 -9.24 9.69 -29.17
CA TYR A 414 -9.78 8.70 -30.11
C TYR A 414 -9.69 7.27 -29.57
N GLU A 415 -8.58 6.93 -28.93
CA GLU A 415 -8.36 5.61 -28.32
C GLU A 415 -9.41 5.28 -27.26
N LEU A 416 -9.91 6.26 -26.49
CA LEU A 416 -10.90 6.03 -25.46
C LEU A 416 -12.26 5.60 -26.03
N TYR A 417 -12.61 6.04 -27.24
CA TYR A 417 -13.84 5.58 -27.90
C TYR A 417 -13.74 4.15 -28.44
N GLN A 418 -12.54 3.57 -28.55
CA GLN A 418 -12.35 2.19 -29.00
C GLN A 418 -12.75 1.17 -27.92
N PHE A 419 -12.70 1.56 -26.65
CA PHE A 419 -13.14 0.73 -25.53
C PHE A 419 -14.66 0.64 -25.49
N THR A 420 -15.18 -0.53 -25.11
CA THR A 420 -16.63 -0.73 -24.95
C THR A 420 -17.13 -0.16 -23.64
N HIS A 421 -16.29 -0.19 -22.61
CA HIS A 421 -16.58 0.34 -21.28
C HIS A 421 -15.44 1.21 -20.76
N LEU A 422 -15.80 2.27 -20.03
CA LEU A 422 -14.84 3.18 -19.40
C LEU A 422 -15.19 3.33 -17.92
N ILE A 423 -14.20 3.22 -17.03
CA ILE A 423 -14.30 3.74 -15.67
C ILE A 423 -13.59 5.09 -15.66
N ALA A 424 -14.37 6.17 -15.65
CA ALA A 424 -13.88 7.53 -15.76
C ALA A 424 -13.98 8.29 -14.44
N GLU A 425 -12.97 9.11 -14.13
CA GLU A 425 -12.99 10.02 -12.98
C GLU A 425 -13.83 11.27 -13.29
N ALA A 426 -14.83 11.54 -12.45
CA ALA A 426 -15.61 12.76 -12.56
C ALA A 426 -16.25 13.15 -11.23
N LYS A 427 -16.44 14.46 -11.03
CA LYS A 427 -17.07 15.01 -9.82
C LYS A 427 -18.60 15.06 -9.90
N SER A 428 -19.15 15.05 -11.11
CA SER A 428 -20.59 15.09 -11.38
C SER A 428 -20.85 14.63 -12.82
N LYS A 429 -22.12 14.34 -13.13
CA LYS A 429 -22.56 13.98 -14.49
C LYS A 429 -22.25 15.05 -15.55
N PHE A 430 -22.10 16.30 -15.13
CA PHE A 430 -21.83 17.45 -16.01
C PHE A 430 -20.35 17.90 -15.99
N SER A 431 -19.47 17.08 -15.39
CA SER A 431 -18.02 17.35 -15.32
C SER A 431 -17.42 17.47 -16.72
N THR A 432 -16.44 18.35 -16.88
CA THR A 432 -15.69 18.52 -18.14
C THR A 432 -15.04 17.23 -18.61
N SER A 433 -14.65 16.34 -17.69
CA SER A 433 -14.11 15.02 -17.99
C SER A 433 -15.12 14.07 -18.65
N LEU A 434 -16.42 14.27 -18.46
CA LEU A 434 -17.47 13.44 -19.06
C LEU A 434 -18.12 14.06 -20.29
N LYS A 435 -17.98 15.38 -20.49
CA LYS A 435 -18.57 16.10 -21.64
C LYS A 435 -18.30 15.45 -23.00
N PRO A 436 -17.08 14.97 -23.32
CA PRO A 436 -16.80 14.33 -24.61
C PRO A 436 -17.62 13.04 -24.85
N TYR A 437 -18.04 12.38 -23.78
CA TYR A 437 -18.70 11.07 -23.86
C TYR A 437 -20.23 11.14 -23.84
N VAL A 438 -20.82 12.32 -23.63
CA VAL A 438 -22.29 12.47 -23.48
C VAL A 438 -23.06 11.97 -24.70
N ALA A 439 -22.53 12.22 -25.90
CA ALA A 439 -23.14 11.73 -27.13
C ALA A 439 -22.91 10.22 -27.32
N THR A 440 -21.67 9.76 -27.12
CA THR A 440 -21.16 8.45 -27.56
C THR A 440 -21.30 7.32 -26.53
N HIS A 441 -21.46 7.64 -25.24
CA HIS A 441 -21.55 6.67 -24.15
C HIS A 441 -22.72 6.96 -23.22
N ASP A 442 -23.29 5.89 -22.67
CA ASP A 442 -24.29 5.95 -21.61
C ASP A 442 -23.66 5.70 -20.24
N ILE A 443 -24.08 6.47 -19.23
CA ILE A 443 -23.67 6.27 -17.85
C ILE A 443 -24.47 5.09 -17.27
N ILE A 444 -23.81 3.98 -16.99
CA ILE A 444 -24.45 2.77 -16.45
C ILE A 444 -24.39 2.69 -14.92
N ASP A 445 -23.36 3.27 -14.29
CA ASP A 445 -23.25 3.31 -12.83
C ASP A 445 -22.49 4.56 -12.36
N THR A 446 -22.72 4.94 -11.11
CA THR A 446 -22.02 6.03 -10.42
C THR A 446 -21.54 5.53 -9.06
N ILE A 447 -20.24 5.63 -8.82
CA ILE A 447 -19.62 5.20 -7.58
C ILE A 447 -19.27 6.42 -6.73
N GLU A 448 -19.76 6.40 -5.50
CA GLU A 448 -19.45 7.39 -4.50
C GLU A 448 -18.31 6.96 -3.59
N ALA A 449 -17.53 7.93 -3.13
CA ALA A 449 -16.49 7.73 -2.14
C ALA A 449 -16.67 8.69 -0.97
N PHE A 450 -16.00 8.40 0.14
CA PHE A 450 -15.94 9.27 1.31
C PHE A 450 -15.55 10.71 0.94
N HIS A 451 -16.29 11.69 1.45
CA HIS A 451 -15.96 13.10 1.29
C HIS A 451 -15.67 13.78 2.62
N GLN A 452 -16.62 13.74 3.56
CA GLN A 452 -16.48 14.37 4.87
C GLN A 452 -17.39 13.74 5.92
N VAL A 453 -17.00 13.91 7.18
CA VAL A 453 -17.87 13.64 8.33
C VAL A 453 -18.68 14.91 8.63
N SER A 454 -20.00 14.78 8.68
CA SER A 454 -20.89 15.88 9.10
C SER A 454 -21.51 15.57 10.45
N PHE A 455 -21.55 16.57 11.32
CA PHE A 455 -22.24 16.49 12.60
C PHE A 455 -23.65 17.06 12.45
N ASN A 456 -24.64 16.26 12.80
CA ASN A 456 -26.01 16.71 12.93
C ASN A 456 -26.50 16.30 14.31
N TYR A 457 -26.51 17.25 15.25
CA TYR A 457 -26.88 17.02 16.65
C TYR A 457 -28.34 16.53 16.82
N LEU A 458 -29.17 16.65 15.78
CA LEU A 458 -30.57 16.21 15.78
C LEU A 458 -30.77 14.78 15.26
N SER A 459 -29.76 14.13 14.68
CA SER A 459 -29.84 12.74 14.25
C SER A 459 -29.16 11.80 15.24
N ILE A 460 -29.67 10.58 15.39
CA ILE A 460 -29.02 9.51 16.15
C ILE A 460 -28.57 8.43 15.16
N PRO A 461 -27.25 8.19 14.96
CA PRO A 461 -26.13 8.86 15.60
C PRO A 461 -25.90 10.31 15.08
N PRO A 462 -25.28 11.20 15.88
CA PRO A 462 -25.06 12.61 15.53
C PRO A 462 -23.98 12.81 14.46
N VAL A 463 -23.40 11.72 13.97
CA VAL A 463 -22.31 11.70 13.00
C VAL A 463 -22.80 11.03 11.73
N LYS A 464 -22.86 11.78 10.63
CA LYS A 464 -23.23 11.27 9.30
C LYS A 464 -22.05 11.35 8.35
N ILE A 465 -21.73 10.22 7.73
CA ILE A 465 -20.72 10.11 6.67
C ILE A 465 -21.34 10.65 5.37
N LYS A 466 -20.76 11.71 4.81
CA LYS A 466 -21.15 12.22 3.49
C LYS A 466 -20.23 11.64 2.43
N THR A 467 -20.84 11.02 1.43
CA THR A 467 -20.18 10.51 0.23
C THR A 467 -20.41 11.46 -0.95
N LYS A 468 -19.53 11.41 -1.95
CA LYS A 468 -19.67 12.14 -3.22
C LYS A 468 -19.29 11.24 -4.39
N PRO A 469 -19.92 11.43 -5.57
CA PRO A 469 -19.54 10.70 -6.77
C PRO A 469 -18.10 11.05 -7.18
N VAL A 470 -17.32 10.03 -7.49
CA VAL A 470 -15.91 10.17 -7.91
C VAL A 470 -15.57 9.37 -9.16
N LEU A 471 -16.27 8.26 -9.40
CA LEU A 471 -16.09 7.41 -10.57
C LEU A 471 -17.44 7.17 -11.25
N PHE A 472 -17.42 7.19 -12.57
CA PHE A 472 -18.57 6.88 -13.41
C PHE A 472 -18.20 5.73 -14.34
N THR A 473 -19.08 4.76 -14.44
CA THR A 473 -18.94 3.65 -15.37
C THR A 473 -19.77 3.99 -16.61
N LEU A 474 -19.11 4.01 -17.76
CA LEU A 474 -19.69 4.34 -19.05
C LEU A 474 -19.73 3.10 -19.93
N LYS A 475 -20.81 2.94 -20.69
CA LYS A 475 -20.95 1.94 -21.75
C LYS A 475 -21.08 2.65 -23.09
N ARG A 476 -20.31 2.23 -24.07
CA ARG A 476 -20.33 2.81 -25.42
C ARG A 476 -21.60 2.45 -26.16
N LYS A 477 -22.17 3.41 -26.88
CA LYS A 477 -23.32 3.20 -27.77
C LYS A 477 -22.90 2.47 -29.05
N PRO A 478 -23.79 1.67 -29.67
CA PRO A 478 -23.47 0.96 -30.91
C PRO A 478 -23.16 1.93 -32.08
N ASN A 479 -23.87 3.05 -32.17
CA ASN A 479 -23.74 4.05 -33.24
C ASN A 479 -22.69 5.15 -32.96
N TYR A 480 -21.71 4.88 -32.08
CA TYR A 480 -20.74 5.91 -31.66
C TYR A 480 -19.89 6.48 -32.81
N LYS A 481 -19.60 5.68 -33.86
CA LYS A 481 -18.80 6.13 -35.02
C LYS A 481 -19.52 7.22 -35.83
N GLU A 482 -20.83 7.06 -36.00
CA GLU A 482 -21.69 8.05 -36.68
C GLU A 482 -21.78 9.33 -35.86
N LEU A 483 -21.93 9.18 -34.53
CA LEU A 483 -21.98 10.30 -33.58
C LEU A 483 -20.66 11.06 -33.46
N LEU A 484 -19.53 10.45 -33.84
CA LEU A 484 -18.21 11.08 -33.89
C LEU A 484 -17.91 11.74 -35.24
N HIS A 485 -18.82 11.67 -36.23
CA HIS A 485 -18.57 12.10 -37.61
C HIS A 485 -17.30 11.50 -38.22
N ILE A 486 -17.01 10.23 -37.94
CA ILE A 486 -15.89 9.53 -38.57
C ILE A 486 -16.40 8.99 -39.91
N GLN A 487 -16.30 9.80 -40.97
CA GLN A 487 -16.34 9.29 -42.34
C GLN A 487 -15.10 8.41 -42.55
N GLY A 488 -15.33 7.20 -43.06
CA GLY A 488 -14.35 6.12 -43.06
C GLY A 488 -13.10 6.38 -43.90
N GLU A 489 -11.96 6.01 -43.34
CA GLU A 489 -10.79 5.56 -44.11
C GLU A 489 -10.55 4.09 -43.77
N GLU A 490 -11.41 3.20 -44.26
CA GLU A 490 -11.13 1.78 -44.39
C GLU A 490 -11.85 1.27 -45.63
N SER A 491 -11.23 1.45 -46.80
CA SER A 491 -11.50 0.68 -48.01
C SER A 491 -10.27 0.74 -48.93
N VAL A 492 -9.32 -0.17 -48.73
CA VAL A 492 -8.49 -0.67 -49.82
C VAL A 492 -8.62 -2.19 -49.77
N GLU A 493 -9.71 -2.68 -50.36
CA GLU A 493 -9.82 -4.07 -50.81
C GLU A 493 -9.12 -4.23 -52.16
N GLU A 494 -8.63 -5.45 -52.36
CA GLU A 494 -7.76 -5.94 -53.41
C GLU A 494 -8.44 -6.07 -54.80
N ASN A 495 -7.63 -5.77 -55.85
CA ASN A 495 -7.59 -6.36 -57.22
C ASN A 495 -8.71 -6.03 -58.25
N PRO A 496 -8.53 -6.27 -59.58
CA PRO A 496 -7.32 -6.53 -60.41
C PRO A 496 -7.20 -5.68 -61.73
N GLU A 497 -6.02 -5.77 -62.37
CA GLU A 497 -5.68 -5.62 -63.81
C GLU A 497 -6.51 -4.73 -64.78
N SER A 498 -5.84 -3.80 -65.48
CA SER A 498 -5.51 -3.95 -66.93
C SER A 498 -4.94 -2.68 -67.60
N SER A 499 -3.81 -2.89 -68.32
CA SER A 499 -3.34 -2.29 -69.60
C SER A 499 -3.18 -0.77 -69.74
N GLU A 500 -1.92 -0.30 -69.88
CA GLU A 500 -1.28 0.22 -71.13
C GLU A 500 -1.41 1.77 -71.20
N ASP A 501 -0.42 2.60 -71.53
CA ASP A 501 0.85 2.39 -72.22
C ASP A 501 1.72 3.68 -72.10
N GLY A 502 3.05 3.54 -72.20
CA GLY A 502 3.87 4.46 -73.00
C GLY A 502 4.69 5.60 -72.37
N LYS A 503 6.01 5.34 -72.27
CA LYS A 503 7.19 6.24 -72.58
C LYS A 503 7.54 7.36 -71.59
N SER A 504 8.79 7.74 -71.33
CA SER A 504 10.16 7.29 -71.64
C SER A 504 11.14 8.32 -71.04
N GLY A 505 12.25 7.88 -70.42
CA GLY A 505 13.49 8.66 -70.17
C GLY A 505 13.38 9.86 -69.22
N SER A 506 14.41 10.40 -68.57
CA SER A 506 15.80 10.02 -68.29
C SER A 506 16.33 11.13 -67.36
N GLN A 507 17.35 10.80 -66.56
CA GLN A 507 18.03 11.69 -65.61
C GLN A 507 18.63 12.95 -66.27
N GLU A 508 18.76 14.06 -65.53
CA GLU A 508 20.06 14.75 -65.28
C GLU A 508 19.93 16.06 -64.49
N ASN A 509 20.58 16.08 -63.31
CA ASN A 509 21.57 17.04 -62.80
C ASN A 509 21.48 18.58 -63.03
N LEU A 510 21.39 19.28 -61.87
CA LEU A 510 22.20 20.45 -61.41
C LEU A 510 22.08 21.81 -62.16
N PRO A 511 22.50 22.98 -61.60
CA PRO A 511 23.16 23.23 -60.31
C PRO A 511 22.58 24.38 -59.44
N LEU A 512 23.19 24.49 -58.26
CA LEU A 512 23.19 25.59 -57.30
C LEU A 512 23.76 26.89 -57.88
N ASP A 513 23.34 28.04 -57.33
CA ASP A 513 24.20 29.21 -57.11
C ASP A 513 23.87 29.84 -55.74
N ASP A 514 24.92 29.88 -54.90
CA ASP A 514 25.03 30.56 -53.62
C ASP A 514 25.22 32.07 -53.85
N GLU A 515 24.70 32.91 -52.94
CA GLU A 515 25.50 34.05 -52.48
C GLU A 515 25.18 34.44 -51.03
N SER A 516 26.27 34.76 -50.34
CA SER A 516 26.52 34.67 -48.91
C SER A 516 26.56 36.02 -48.19
N VAL A 517 26.17 36.07 -46.91
CA VAL A 517 26.82 36.84 -45.81
C VAL A 517 26.32 36.20 -44.50
N GLY A 518 27.07 35.83 -43.45
CA GLY A 518 28.48 35.90 -43.05
C GLY A 518 28.47 35.68 -41.51
N SER A 519 29.03 34.56 -41.03
CA SER A 519 30.23 34.46 -40.17
C SER A 519 30.08 34.96 -38.71
N ALA A 520 30.53 34.29 -37.65
CA ALA A 520 31.11 32.98 -37.39
C ALA A 520 31.30 32.90 -35.86
N ASP A 521 31.15 31.73 -35.23
CA ASP A 521 32.29 31.15 -34.51
C ASP A 521 32.08 29.66 -34.20
N LYS A 522 33.04 28.87 -34.68
CA LYS A 522 33.18 27.44 -34.48
C LYS A 522 34.01 27.23 -33.22
N ASN A 523 33.52 26.43 -32.28
CA ASN A 523 34.35 25.44 -31.57
C ASN A 523 33.46 24.51 -30.73
N ALA A 524 33.91 23.25 -30.61
CA ALA A 524 33.38 22.18 -29.77
C ALA A 524 32.28 21.25 -30.34
N TRP A 525 32.58 20.63 -31.49
CA TRP A 525 32.25 19.21 -31.65
C TRP A 525 33.43 18.39 -31.14
N ILE A 526 33.30 17.79 -29.95
CA ILE A 526 33.86 16.50 -29.49
C ILE A 526 33.39 16.36 -28.03
N LYS A 527 32.28 15.65 -27.83
CA LYS A 527 31.81 14.94 -26.62
C LYS A 527 30.28 14.77 -26.66
N LYS A 528 29.79 13.85 -27.50
CA LYS A 528 28.48 13.22 -27.31
C LYS A 528 28.69 11.72 -27.22
N GLY A 529 29.12 11.29 -26.03
CA GLY A 529 28.92 9.92 -25.57
C GLY A 529 27.45 9.74 -25.22
N LEU A 530 26.88 8.62 -25.66
CA LEU A 530 25.53 8.14 -25.37
C LEU A 530 25.13 8.36 -23.90
N ARG A 531 23.95 8.95 -23.66
CA ARG A 531 23.23 8.84 -22.39
C ARG A 531 21.77 8.42 -22.66
N PRO A 532 21.22 7.45 -21.92
CA PRO A 532 19.84 6.99 -22.08
C PRO A 532 18.84 8.04 -21.60
N ARG A 533 17.68 8.08 -22.28
CA ARG A 533 16.54 8.98 -22.03
C ARG A 533 16.02 8.81 -20.60
N CYS A 534 16.08 9.88 -19.80
CA CYS A 534 15.40 9.96 -18.51
C CYS A 534 13.89 10.15 -18.72
N TYR A 535 13.09 9.20 -18.25
CA TYR A 535 11.65 9.33 -18.06
C TYR A 535 11.35 10.37 -16.97
N ARG A 536 10.52 11.38 -17.28
CA ARG A 536 10.00 12.36 -16.32
C ARG A 536 8.58 11.95 -15.87
N PRO A 537 8.32 11.70 -14.58
CA PRO A 537 6.97 11.41 -14.07
C PRO A 537 6.36 12.67 -13.45
N LEU A 538 6.02 13.69 -14.25
CA LEU A 538 5.43 14.94 -13.72
C LEU A 538 3.89 14.87 -13.55
N ASN A 539 3.21 13.90 -14.17
CA ASN A 539 1.74 13.88 -14.20
C ASN A 539 1.08 13.01 -13.11
N CYS A 540 1.79 12.07 -12.48
CA CYS A 540 1.32 11.42 -11.24
C CYS A 540 1.12 12.42 -10.09
N PHE A 541 1.82 13.55 -10.14
CA PHE A 541 1.93 14.52 -9.05
C PHE A 541 0.67 15.37 -8.85
N LYS A 542 -0.03 15.76 -9.92
CA LYS A 542 -1.20 16.65 -9.83
C LYS A 542 -2.44 15.96 -9.27
N TYR A 543 -2.57 14.65 -9.44
CA TYR A 543 -3.75 13.89 -8.99
C TYR A 543 -3.60 13.33 -7.57
N TYR A 544 -2.36 13.12 -7.11
CA TYR A 544 -2.04 12.62 -5.76
C TYR A 544 -2.54 13.55 -4.63
N LEU A 545 -2.64 14.85 -4.90
CA LEU A 545 -3.08 15.88 -3.94
C LEU A 545 -4.60 15.87 -3.66
N SER A 546 -5.42 15.29 -4.52
CA SER A 546 -6.89 15.27 -4.38
C SER A 546 -7.38 14.29 -3.29
N THR A 547 -6.57 13.28 -2.93
CA THR A 547 -6.91 12.27 -1.90
C THR A 547 -6.60 12.70 -0.46
N LYS A 548 -6.26 13.98 -0.24
CA LYS A 548 -5.82 14.52 1.06
C LYS A 548 -6.84 14.27 2.19
N HIS A 549 -8.15 14.27 1.90
CA HIS A 549 -9.19 14.05 2.91
C HIS A 549 -9.34 12.60 3.38
N SER A 550 -9.12 11.60 2.50
CA SER A 550 -9.14 10.18 2.90
C SER A 550 -7.86 9.77 3.64
N ARG A 551 -6.72 10.44 3.41
CA ARG A 551 -5.47 10.23 4.18
C ARG A 551 -5.52 10.81 5.60
N THR A 552 -6.33 11.84 5.83
CA THR A 552 -6.51 12.38 7.20
C THR A 552 -7.18 11.37 8.15
N PHE A 553 -7.81 10.31 7.64
CA PHE A 553 -8.45 9.29 8.46
C PHE A 553 -7.65 7.99 8.62
N PHE A 554 -6.61 7.73 7.80
CA PHE A 554 -5.77 6.52 7.85
C PHE A 554 -4.28 6.83 7.95
#